data_AF-A0A351Y5X5-F1
#
_entry.id   AF-A0A351Y5X5-F1
#
_cell.length_a   1.000
_cell.length_b   1.000
_cell.length_c   1.000
_cell.angle_alpha   90.00
_cell.angle_beta   90.00
_cell.angle_gamma   90.00
#
_symmetry.space_group_name_H-M   'P 1'
#
loop_
_entity.id
_entity.type
_entity.pdbx_description
1 polymer ?
#
loop_
_entity_poly.entity_id
_entity_poly.type
_entity_poly.pdbx_seq_one_letter_code
_entity_poly.pdbx_strand_id
1 'polypeptide(L)'
;MTICEDIRDDNYEVKPIQAYKDKNVDVIFNISSSPYTTTKLQKRMDLLAKHARDLEAHMVYVNQVGGQDELVFDGASMIMSPDGCLTHLGKRFEEDITIVDTDKKKYEHAYDVMFEHNNPQRSIVEAMKL
;
A
#
# COMPACT_ATOMS: atom_id res chain seq x y z
N MET A 1 3.18 -13.96 2.86
CA MET A 1 2.23 -13.00 3.42
C MET A 1 2.87 -12.31 4.62
N THR A 2 2.59 -11.03 4.84
CA THR A 2 3.11 -10.22 5.94
C THR A 2 1.97 -9.43 6.59
N ILE A 3 2.17 -8.98 7.83
CA ILE A 3 1.18 -8.19 8.57
C ILE A 3 1.84 -6.88 9.02
N CYS A 4 1.22 -5.75 8.70
CA CYS A 4 1.54 -4.41 9.19
C CYS A 4 3.05 -4.10 9.22
N GLU A 5 3.70 -4.18 10.38
CA GLU A 5 5.11 -3.86 10.58
C GLU A 5 6.08 -4.87 9.98
N ASP A 6 5.64 -6.06 9.57
CA ASP A 6 6.51 -7.06 8.93
C ASP A 6 7.19 -6.57 7.65
N ILE A 7 6.61 -5.57 6.96
CA ILE A 7 7.24 -4.94 5.78
C ILE A 7 8.28 -3.88 6.16
N ARG A 8 8.37 -3.50 7.44
CA ARG A 8 9.36 -2.55 7.95
C ARG A 8 10.63 -3.33 8.27
N ASP A 9 11.61 -3.21 7.38
CA ASP A 9 12.93 -3.83 7.55
C ASP A 9 13.86 -3.03 8.50
N ASP A 10 13.37 -1.92 9.06
CA ASP A 10 14.09 -1.11 10.03
C ASP A 10 13.90 -1.65 11.46
N ASN A 11 15.01 -1.81 12.17
CA ASN A 11 15.09 -2.13 13.61
C ASN A 11 14.83 -3.59 14.03
N TYR A 12 14.82 -4.54 13.08
CA TYR A 12 14.74 -5.97 13.41
C TYR A 12 15.95 -6.75 12.89
N GLU A 13 16.43 -7.70 13.71
CA GLU A 13 17.47 -8.65 13.31
C GLU A 13 16.97 -9.58 12.19
N VAL A 14 15.73 -10.04 12.33
CA VAL A 14 15.04 -10.84 11.32
C VAL A 14 14.15 -9.93 10.48
N LYS A 15 14.29 -9.99 9.16
CA LYS A 15 13.51 -9.22 8.20
C LYS A 15 12.51 -10.15 7.49
N PRO A 16 11.22 -10.13 7.84
CA PRO A 16 10.24 -11.09 7.33
C PRO A 16 10.16 -11.13 5.80
N ILE A 17 10.26 -9.99 5.13
CA ILE A 17 10.26 -9.91 3.66
C ILE A 17 11.43 -10.69 3.05
N GLN A 18 12.62 -10.63 3.66
CA GLN A 18 13.82 -11.27 3.12
C GLN A 18 13.70 -12.80 3.11
N ALA A 19 12.85 -13.38 3.96
CA ALA A 19 12.60 -14.83 3.97
C ALA A 19 11.90 -15.35 2.70
N TYR A 20 11.49 -14.47 1.79
CA TYR A 20 10.83 -14.81 0.53
C TYR A 20 11.73 -14.69 -0.71
N LYS A 21 12.93 -14.09 -0.61
CA LYS A 21 13.79 -13.82 -1.77
C LYS A 21 14.06 -15.04 -2.64
N ASP A 22 14.41 -16.17 -2.03
CA ASP A 22 14.77 -17.39 -2.76
C ASP A 22 13.57 -18.33 -3.00
N LYS A 23 12.34 -17.85 -2.75
CA LYS A 23 11.13 -18.66 -2.82
C LYS A 23 10.32 -18.48 -4.11
N ASN A 24 10.78 -17.64 -5.05
CA ASN A 24 10.10 -17.34 -6.32
C ASN A 24 8.60 -17.04 -6.11
N VAL A 25 8.30 -16.10 -5.23
CA VAL A 25 6.92 -15.71 -4.94
C VAL A 25 6.41 -14.77 -6.03
N ASP A 26 5.20 -15.01 -6.53
CA ASP A 26 4.60 -14.12 -7.54
C ASP A 26 3.92 -12.90 -6.89
N VAL A 27 3.38 -13.07 -5.68
CA VAL A 27 2.60 -12.06 -4.97
C VAL A 27 2.85 -12.13 -3.46
N ILE A 28 3.04 -10.97 -2.84
CA ILE A 28 3.06 -10.79 -1.39
C ILE A 28 1.93 -9.85 -0.97
N PHE A 29 1.05 -10.36 -0.12
CA PHE A 29 0.05 -9.56 0.57
C PHE A 29 0.60 -9.02 1.89
N ASN A 30 0.36 -7.74 2.13
CA ASN A 30 0.50 -7.08 3.42
C ASN A 30 -0.85 -6.53 3.88
N ILE A 31 -1.36 -7.05 4.99
CA ILE A 31 -2.58 -6.53 5.63
C ILE A 31 -2.16 -5.57 6.74
N SER A 32 -2.71 -4.36 6.73
CA SER A 32 -2.27 -3.26 7.56
C SER A 32 -3.42 -2.50 8.21
N SER A 33 -3.12 -1.97 9.41
CA SER A 33 -3.84 -0.84 10.01
C SER A 33 -2.81 0.25 10.29
N SER A 34 -2.33 0.90 9.23
CA SER A 34 -1.36 1.98 9.32
C SER A 34 -2.08 3.32 9.42
N PRO A 35 -1.95 4.04 10.55
CA PRO A 35 -2.66 5.28 10.73
C PRO A 35 -2.07 6.37 9.84
N TYR A 36 -2.96 7.22 9.33
CA TYR A 36 -2.66 8.32 8.44
C TYR A 36 -1.73 9.34 9.08
N THR A 37 -0.76 9.82 8.29
CA THR A 37 -0.09 11.11 8.50
C THR A 37 0.18 11.72 7.13
N THR A 38 0.48 13.02 7.10
CA THR A 38 0.78 13.76 5.85
C THR A 38 1.94 13.18 5.04
N THR A 39 2.83 12.38 5.65
CA THR A 39 4.02 11.82 4.99
C THR A 39 3.96 10.31 4.78
N LYS A 40 3.04 9.59 5.43
CA LYS A 40 3.04 8.13 5.43
C LYS A 40 2.62 7.49 4.11
N LEU A 41 1.80 8.16 3.31
CA LEU A 41 1.43 7.63 1.99
C LEU A 41 2.66 7.42 1.12
N GLN A 42 3.48 8.46 0.93
CA GLN A 42 4.70 8.36 0.14
C GLN A 42 5.66 7.30 0.72
N LYS A 43 5.84 7.28 2.05
CA LYS A 43 6.72 6.28 2.70
C LYS A 43 6.26 4.84 2.47
N ARG A 44 4.94 4.58 2.50
CA ARG A 44 4.38 3.25 2.18
C ARG A 44 4.70 2.89 0.74
N MET A 45 4.47 3.82 -0.19
CA MET A 45 4.75 3.60 -1.61
C MET A 45 6.23 3.28 -1.87
N ASP A 46 7.15 4.08 -1.31
CA ASP A 46 8.59 3.89 -1.51
C ASP A 46 9.05 2.52 -0.97
N LEU A 47 8.55 2.14 0.20
CA LEU A 47 8.87 0.86 0.85
C LEU A 47 8.34 -0.33 0.04
N LEU A 48 7.08 -0.27 -0.40
CA LEU A 48 6.46 -1.33 -1.19
C LEU A 48 7.11 -1.46 -2.57
N ALA A 49 7.44 -0.34 -3.21
CA ALA A 49 8.12 -0.34 -4.50
C ALA A 49 9.52 -0.98 -4.40
N LYS A 50 10.24 -0.72 -3.30
CA LYS A 50 11.52 -1.38 -3.01
C LYS A 50 11.33 -2.90 -2.88
N HIS A 51 10.39 -3.34 -2.05
CA HIS A 51 10.16 -4.77 -1.82
C HIS A 51 9.69 -5.51 -3.06
N ALA A 52 8.86 -4.87 -3.89
CA ALA A 52 8.40 -5.45 -5.15
C ALA A 52 9.58 -5.75 -6.09
N ARG A 53 10.54 -4.80 -6.21
CA ARG A 53 11.78 -4.99 -6.98
C ARG A 53 12.69 -6.04 -6.37
N ASP A 54 12.87 -6.00 -5.05
CA ASP A 54 13.78 -6.92 -4.34
C ASP A 54 13.33 -8.38 -4.43
N LEU A 55 12.03 -8.62 -4.59
CA LEU A 55 11.42 -9.95 -4.71
C LEU A 55 11.02 -10.32 -6.15
N GLU A 56 11.12 -9.37 -7.08
CA GLU A 56 10.55 -9.50 -8.44
C GLU A 56 9.08 -9.96 -8.42
N ALA A 57 8.31 -9.45 -7.45
CA ALA A 57 6.98 -9.92 -7.11
C ALA A 57 5.99 -8.76 -6.95
N HIS A 58 4.70 -9.03 -7.14
CA HIS A 58 3.66 -8.07 -6.81
C HIS A 58 3.60 -7.82 -5.30
N MET A 59 3.56 -6.56 -4.88
CA MET A 59 3.26 -6.18 -3.50
C MET A 59 1.83 -5.66 -3.43
N VAL A 60 0.95 -6.39 -2.75
CA VAL A 60 -0.43 -5.98 -2.49
C VAL A 60 -0.54 -5.49 -1.06
N TYR A 61 -0.82 -4.21 -0.88
CA TYR A 61 -0.96 -3.56 0.40
C TYR A 61 -2.43 -3.22 0.65
N VAL A 62 -3.01 -3.81 1.68
CA VAL A 62 -4.41 -3.58 2.07
C VAL A 62 -4.40 -2.88 3.41
N ASN A 63 -4.99 -1.70 3.48
CA ASN A 63 -5.01 -0.89 4.69
C ASN A 63 -6.43 -0.57 5.14
N GLN A 64 -6.61 -0.53 6.45
CA GLN A 64 -7.84 -0.04 7.06
C GLN A 64 -8.18 1.39 6.59
N VAL A 65 -9.47 1.72 6.59
CA VAL A 65 -10.00 3.06 6.34
C VAL A 65 -11.00 3.43 7.43
N GLY A 66 -11.11 4.73 7.73
CA GLY A 66 -12.03 5.28 8.74
C GLY A 66 -11.34 5.73 10.03
N GLY A 67 -12.13 6.17 11.01
CA GLY A 67 -11.65 6.52 12.35
C GLY A 67 -11.67 5.33 13.31
N GLN A 68 -10.69 5.26 14.21
CA GLN A 68 -10.73 4.42 15.40
C GLN A 68 -10.05 5.15 16.54
N ASP A 69 -10.80 5.42 17.61
CA ASP A 69 -10.37 6.26 18.72
C ASP A 69 -9.75 7.59 18.22
N GLU A 70 -8.52 7.92 18.61
CA GLU A 70 -7.81 9.13 18.17
C GLU A 70 -7.14 9.01 16.78
N LEU A 71 -7.21 7.84 16.15
CA LEU A 71 -6.50 7.55 14.90
C LEU A 71 -7.44 7.59 13.69
N VAL A 72 -6.90 8.09 12.58
CA VAL A 72 -7.55 8.06 11.28
C VAL A 72 -6.75 7.15 10.37
N PHE A 73 -7.43 6.29 9.62
CA PHE A 73 -6.84 5.43 8.61
C PHE A 73 -7.33 5.89 7.25
N ASP A 74 -6.40 6.13 6.34
CA ASP A 74 -6.72 6.72 5.06
C ASP A 74 -7.10 5.69 3.99
N GLY A 75 -7.16 4.39 4.32
CA GLY A 75 -7.24 3.35 3.29
C GLY A 75 -5.98 3.45 2.44
N ALA A 76 -6.14 3.91 1.19
CA ALA A 76 -5.04 4.03 0.24
C ALA A 76 -4.34 2.67 0.02
N SER A 77 -5.13 1.59 0.04
CA SER A 77 -4.67 0.27 -0.37
C SER A 77 -4.06 0.35 -1.77
N MET A 78 -3.00 -0.39 -2.05
CA MET A 78 -2.25 -0.20 -3.30
C MET A 78 -1.56 -1.47 -3.76
N ILE A 79 -1.24 -1.50 -5.05
CA ILE A 79 -0.52 -2.62 -5.67
C ILE A 79 0.69 -2.09 -6.42
N MET A 80 1.86 -2.63 -6.08
CA MET A 80 3.09 -2.43 -6.85
C MET A 80 3.33 -3.63 -7.76
N SER A 81 3.73 -3.38 -9.00
CA SER A 81 4.22 -4.42 -9.91
C SER A 81 5.65 -4.86 -9.55
N PRO A 82 6.12 -6.01 -10.06
CA PRO A 82 7.48 -6.52 -9.86
C PRO A 82 8.62 -5.53 -10.15
N ASP A 83 8.42 -4.57 -11.05
CA ASP A 83 9.37 -3.48 -11.34
C ASP A 83 9.29 -2.31 -10.34
N GLY A 84 8.38 -2.40 -9.37
CA GLY A 84 8.11 -1.40 -8.34
C GLY A 84 7.29 -0.21 -8.83
N CYS A 85 6.58 -0.32 -9.95
CA CYS A 85 5.62 0.70 -10.38
C CYS A 85 4.29 0.58 -9.63
N LEU A 86 3.69 1.72 -9.28
CA LEU A 86 2.33 1.77 -8.76
C LEU A 86 1.34 1.46 -9.88
N THR A 87 0.58 0.39 -9.71
CA THR A 87 -0.41 -0.07 -10.70
C THR A 87 -1.83 0.30 -10.28
N HIS A 88 -2.11 0.28 -8.97
CA HIS A 88 -3.41 0.59 -8.41
C HIS A 88 -3.24 1.34 -7.10
N LEU A 89 -4.07 2.36 -6.89
CA LEU A 89 -4.23 3.06 -5.62
C LEU A 89 -5.73 3.15 -5.36
N GLY A 90 -6.16 2.47 -4.32
CA GLY A 90 -7.53 2.53 -3.83
C GLY A 90 -7.86 3.91 -3.26
N LYS A 91 -9.15 4.17 -3.12
CA LYS A 91 -9.66 5.44 -2.61
C LYS A 91 -9.07 5.78 -1.24
N ARG A 92 -8.93 7.09 -1.00
CA ARG A 92 -8.50 7.61 0.29
C ARG A 92 -9.71 8.00 1.12
N PHE A 93 -9.73 7.57 2.37
CA PHE A 93 -10.77 7.90 3.35
C PHE A 93 -12.18 7.40 2.98
N GLU A 94 -12.28 6.43 2.07
CA GLU A 94 -13.52 5.77 1.66
C GLU A 94 -13.25 4.26 1.56
N GLU A 95 -14.26 3.43 1.85
CA GLU A 95 -14.20 2.00 1.58
C GLU A 95 -14.07 1.73 0.08
N ASP A 96 -13.30 0.71 -0.28
CA ASP A 96 -13.01 0.40 -1.68
C ASP A 96 -12.78 -1.11 -1.88
N ILE A 97 -13.13 -1.59 -3.07
CA ILE A 97 -12.89 -2.96 -3.53
C ILE A 97 -12.25 -2.88 -4.91
N THR A 98 -11.00 -3.34 -5.01
CA THR A 98 -10.28 -3.42 -6.28
C THR A 98 -10.13 -4.88 -6.69
N ILE A 99 -10.48 -5.18 -7.94
CA ILE A 99 -10.29 -6.50 -8.56
C ILE A 99 -9.18 -6.36 -9.59
N VAL A 100 -8.14 -7.20 -9.47
CA VAL A 100 -6.96 -7.15 -10.34
C VAL A 100 -6.69 -8.53 -10.93
N ASP A 101 -6.32 -8.51 -12.21
CA ASP A 101 -5.79 -9.65 -12.94
C ASP A 101 -4.25 -9.54 -12.98
N THR A 102 -3.58 -10.50 -12.34
CA THR A 102 -2.12 -10.52 -12.20
C THR A 102 -1.38 -10.98 -13.46
N ASP A 103 -2.08 -11.58 -14.44
CA ASP A 103 -1.45 -12.06 -15.67
C ASP A 103 -1.22 -10.93 -16.70
N LYS A 104 -1.74 -9.73 -16.44
CA LYS A 104 -1.53 -8.56 -17.30
C LYS A 104 -0.10 -8.04 -17.17
N LYS A 105 0.69 -8.23 -18.23
CA LYS A 105 2.10 -7.79 -18.34
C LYS A 105 2.30 -6.29 -18.54
N LYS A 106 1.23 -5.50 -18.71
CA LYS A 106 1.30 -4.05 -18.89
C LYS A 106 0.33 -3.39 -17.93
N TYR A 107 0.86 -2.61 -17.02
CA TYR A 107 0.11 -1.71 -16.16
C TYR A 107 0.20 -0.32 -16.77
N GLU A 108 -0.94 0.29 -17.07
CA GLU A 108 -0.96 1.72 -17.40
C GLU A 108 -0.44 2.47 -16.16
N HIS A 109 0.62 3.26 -16.34
CA HIS A 109 1.24 3.94 -15.20
C HIS A 109 0.22 4.85 -14.53
N ALA A 110 -0.02 4.66 -13.23
CA ALA A 110 -0.97 5.42 -12.42
C ALA A 110 -0.55 6.90 -12.17
N TYR A 111 0.26 7.51 -13.05
CA TYR A 111 0.62 8.93 -12.96
C TYR A 111 -0.62 9.83 -13.05
N ASP A 112 -1.65 9.41 -13.78
CA ASP A 112 -2.91 10.18 -13.91
C ASP A 112 -3.79 10.12 -12.64
N VAL A 113 -3.64 9.09 -11.79
CA VAL A 113 -4.44 8.92 -10.56
C VAL A 113 -4.00 9.89 -9.45
N MET A 114 -2.75 10.36 -9.48
CA MET A 114 -2.20 11.23 -8.44
C MET A 114 -2.76 12.67 -8.45
N PHE A 115 -3.33 13.13 -9.58
CA PHE A 115 -3.78 14.52 -9.71
C PHE A 115 -5.20 14.77 -9.17
N GLU A 116 -6.10 13.78 -9.15
CA GLU A 116 -7.47 13.99 -8.69
C GLU A 116 -7.64 13.95 -7.15
N HIS A 117 -6.73 13.28 -6.42
CA HIS A 117 -6.93 12.97 -4.99
C HIS A 117 -6.24 13.92 -3.99
N ASN A 118 -5.78 15.09 -4.42
CA ASN A 118 -4.87 15.94 -3.65
C ASN A 118 -5.53 17.13 -2.92
N ASN A 119 -6.64 16.91 -2.20
CA ASN A 119 -7.09 17.84 -1.16
C ASN A 119 -7.32 17.16 0.20
N PRO A 120 -6.23 16.82 0.93
CA PRO A 120 -6.30 16.02 2.15
C PRO A 120 -7.05 16.70 3.31
N GLN A 121 -7.23 18.03 3.28
CA GLN A 121 -7.93 18.75 4.36
C GLN A 121 -9.44 18.54 4.33
N ARG A 122 -10.03 18.39 3.13
CA ARG A 122 -11.47 18.20 2.98
C ARG A 122 -11.90 16.76 3.31
N SER A 123 -11.08 15.78 2.90
CA SER A 123 -11.38 14.36 3.09
C SER A 123 -11.25 13.89 4.56
N ILE A 124 -10.33 14.47 5.34
CA ILE A 124 -10.19 14.15 6.78
C ILE A 124 -11.46 14.56 7.54
N VAL A 125 -12.00 15.75 7.26
CA VAL A 125 -13.21 16.25 7.92
C VAL A 125 -14.43 15.40 7.57
N GLU A 126 -14.49 14.81 6.37
CA GLU A 126 -15.55 13.87 5.99
C GLU A 126 -15.38 12.51 6.66
N ALA A 127 -14.15 12.00 6.78
CA ALA A 127 -13.85 10.74 7.47
C ALA A 127 -14.17 10.77 8.98
N MET A 128 -14.05 11.94 9.62
CA MET A 128 -14.33 12.13 11.05
C MET A 128 -15.81 12.40 11.37
N LYS A 129 -16.72 12.32 10.37
CA LYS A 129 -18.18 12.50 10.57
C LYS A 129 -18.95 11.19 10.84
N LEU A 130 -18.26 10.06 10.86
CA LEU A 130 -18.78 8.76 11.32
C LEU A 130 -18.58 8.63 12.82
#